data_AF-A0A066ZXR6-F1
#
_entry.id   AF-A0A066ZXR6-F1
#
_cell.length_a   1.000
_cell.length_b   1.000
_cell.length_c   1.000
_cell.angle_alpha   90.00
_cell.angle_beta   90.00
_cell.angle_gamma   90.00
#
_symmetry.space_group_name_H-M   'P 1'
#
loop_
_entity.id
_entity.type
_entity.pdbx_description
1 polymer ?
#
loop_
_entity_poly.entity_id
_entity_poly.type
_entity_poly.pdbx_seq_one_letter_code
_entity_poly.pdbx_strand_id
1 'polypeptide(L)'
;MHFVFAKTSWVYKVFPYFKWTVYALLSINVYLFFTEQTLVEGIDSLAWVVLLLLFEWETSQLGKPALSKWKKYGIHLVRLVAYVFVVASAIEYSTASYIAENGRLDMYNSWIWLGVVIALEYDVYFPGYYRKWEWWLRNALKIVMYAALIVIALLWGMENYEGAWLDFYDALLWILCFFAIELNVFRFEEEIPFQEEVEANPELAKAFDEMVH
;
A
#
# COMPACT_ATOMS: atom_id res chain seq x y z
N MET A 1 4.38 22.80 7.03
CA MET A 1 5.08 21.66 7.69
C MET A 1 5.88 20.96 6.59
N HIS A 2 7.03 21.50 6.18
CA HIS A 2 7.74 21.12 4.94
C HIS A 2 9.09 20.40 5.19
N PHE A 3 9.33 19.90 6.40
CA PHE A 3 10.71 19.58 6.83
C PHE A 3 11.12 18.11 6.67
N VAL A 4 10.19 17.16 6.63
CA VAL A 4 10.54 15.73 6.69
C VAL A 4 11.08 15.23 5.36
N PHE A 5 10.46 15.63 4.24
CA PHE A 5 10.81 15.13 2.90
C PHE A 5 11.50 16.15 1.99
N ALA A 6 11.96 17.28 2.53
CA ALA A 6 12.83 18.19 1.78
C ALA A 6 13.99 17.40 1.14
N LYS A 7 14.35 17.70 -0.12
CA LYS A 7 15.44 16.99 -0.85
C LYS A 7 16.79 17.04 -0.10
N THR A 8 16.95 18.00 0.80
CA THR A 8 18.13 18.16 1.66
C THR A 8 18.08 17.33 2.94
N SER A 9 16.92 16.76 3.30
CA SER A 9 16.72 15.97 4.52
C SER A 9 17.45 14.61 4.43
N TRP A 10 17.86 14.10 5.58
CA TRP A 10 18.48 12.78 5.68
C TRP A 10 17.47 11.66 5.40
N VAL A 11 16.20 11.85 5.78
CA VAL A 11 15.10 10.91 5.54
C VAL A 11 14.92 10.69 4.04
N TYR A 12 14.91 11.77 3.25
CA TYR A 12 14.83 11.69 1.79
C TYR A 12 15.94 10.83 1.19
N LYS A 13 17.17 10.96 1.69
CA LYS A 13 18.35 10.23 1.19
C LYS A 13 18.35 8.75 1.60
N VAL A 14 17.88 8.44 2.80
CA VAL A 14 17.88 7.06 3.35
C VAL A 14 16.68 6.25 2.84
N PHE A 15 15.56 6.90 2.57
CA PHE A 15 14.30 6.24 2.19
C PHE A 15 14.42 5.25 1.01
N PRO A 16 15.14 5.53 -0.10
CA PRO A 16 15.31 4.55 -1.16
C PRO A 16 15.99 3.26 -0.69
N TYR A 17 17.01 3.37 0.17
CA TYR A 17 17.72 2.20 0.71
C TYR A 17 16.82 1.37 1.61
N PHE A 18 16.06 2.03 2.49
CA PHE A 18 15.04 1.37 3.30
C PHE A 18 14.06 0.59 2.43
N LYS A 19 13.43 1.25 1.46
CA LYS A 19 12.41 0.66 0.58
C LYS A 19 12.92 -0.59 -0.15
N TRP A 20 14.08 -0.49 -0.82
CA TRP A 20 14.66 -1.62 -1.54
C TRP A 20 15.12 -2.75 -0.61
N THR A 21 15.52 -2.43 0.61
CA THR A 21 15.85 -3.46 1.61
C THR A 21 14.60 -4.25 2.00
N VAL A 22 13.49 -3.57 2.32
CA VAL A 22 12.24 -4.25 2.68
C VAL A 22 11.71 -5.08 1.49
N TYR A 23 11.77 -4.57 0.26
CA TYR A 23 11.35 -5.34 -0.93
C TYR A 23 12.23 -6.56 -1.19
N ALA A 24 13.54 -6.47 -0.94
CA ALA A 24 14.43 -7.62 -1.03
C ALA A 24 14.10 -8.67 0.02
N LEU A 25 13.83 -8.26 1.26
CA LEU A 25 13.39 -9.15 2.33
C LEU A 25 12.04 -9.81 2.01
N LEU A 26 11.09 -9.05 1.45
CA LEU A 26 9.81 -9.59 0.99
C LEU A 26 10.00 -10.60 -0.14
N SER A 27 10.92 -10.34 -1.07
CA SER A 27 11.21 -11.29 -2.16
C SER A 27 11.80 -12.60 -1.64
N ILE A 28 12.64 -12.54 -0.61
CA ILE A 28 13.15 -13.74 0.09
C ILE A 28 11.99 -14.47 0.79
N ASN A 29 11.10 -13.72 1.45
CA ASN A 29 9.95 -14.30 2.13
C ASN A 29 9.01 -15.02 1.15
N VAL A 30 8.70 -14.42 -0.01
CA VAL A 30 7.92 -15.06 -1.08
C VAL A 30 8.59 -16.35 -1.57
N TYR A 31 9.92 -16.36 -1.71
CA TYR A 31 10.66 -17.58 -2.03
C TYR A 31 10.46 -18.68 -0.97
N LEU A 32 10.46 -18.33 0.32
CA LEU A 32 10.17 -19.29 1.40
C LEU A 32 8.74 -19.84 1.29
N PHE A 33 7.75 -19.03 0.93
CA PHE A 33 6.39 -19.54 0.68
C PHE A 33 6.36 -20.58 -0.46
N PHE A 34 7.11 -20.37 -1.54
CA PHE A 34 7.18 -21.36 -2.62
C PHE A 34 7.88 -22.67 -2.21
N THR A 35 8.76 -22.66 -1.20
CA THR A 35 9.49 -23.88 -0.76
C THR A 35 8.82 -24.59 0.40
N GLU A 36 8.24 -23.84 1.34
CA GLU A 36 7.71 -24.37 2.59
C GLU A 36 6.19 -24.57 2.56
N GLN A 37 5.48 -23.90 1.65
CA GLN A 37 4.01 -23.91 1.58
C GLN A 37 3.46 -24.50 0.27
N THR A 38 2.14 -24.45 0.12
CA THR A 38 1.47 -24.96 -1.09
C THR A 38 1.73 -24.08 -2.31
N LEU A 39 1.65 -24.66 -3.51
CA LEU A 39 1.76 -23.90 -4.76
C LEU A 39 0.70 -22.79 -4.85
N VAL A 40 -0.48 -23.01 -4.27
CA VAL A 40 -1.58 -22.04 -4.25
C VAL A 40 -1.21 -20.83 -3.39
N GLU A 41 -0.68 -21.05 -2.18
CA GLU A 41 -0.20 -19.99 -1.29
C GLU A 41 0.97 -19.19 -1.90
N GLY A 42 1.89 -19.87 -2.58
CA GLY A 42 2.98 -19.20 -3.31
C GLY A 42 2.46 -18.31 -4.44
N ILE A 43 1.45 -18.76 -5.20
CA ILE A 43 0.82 -17.95 -6.25
C ILE A 43 0.06 -16.75 -5.67
N ASP A 44 -0.64 -16.91 -4.55
CA ASP A 44 -1.33 -15.81 -3.85
C ASP A 44 -0.33 -14.74 -3.39
N SER A 45 0.76 -15.15 -2.73
CA SER A 45 1.85 -14.25 -2.32
C SER A 45 2.47 -13.52 -3.53
N LEU A 46 2.67 -14.21 -4.66
CA LEU A 46 3.15 -13.59 -5.89
C LEU A 46 2.16 -12.55 -6.46
N ALA A 47 0.85 -12.83 -6.40
CA ALA A 47 -0.18 -11.88 -6.84
C ALA A 47 -0.14 -10.59 -6.02
N TRP A 48 0.03 -10.70 -4.70
CA TRP A 48 0.26 -9.56 -3.82
C TRP A 48 1.53 -8.77 -4.15
N VAL A 49 2.65 -9.45 -4.44
CA VAL A 49 3.91 -8.77 -4.84
C VAL A 49 3.72 -8.03 -6.16
N VAL A 50 3.07 -8.64 -7.15
CA VAL A 50 2.77 -7.99 -8.43
C VAL A 50 1.92 -6.74 -8.20
N LEU A 51 0.87 -6.83 -7.40
CA LEU A 51 0.03 -5.69 -7.06
C LEU A 51 0.85 -4.57 -6.39
N LEU A 52 1.69 -4.93 -5.43
CA LEU A 52 2.55 -4.02 -4.70
C LEU A 52 3.53 -3.28 -5.63
N LEU A 53 4.20 -4.00 -6.54
CA LEU A 53 5.13 -3.41 -7.49
C LEU A 53 4.42 -2.49 -8.49
N LEU A 54 3.18 -2.81 -8.89
CA LEU A 54 2.38 -1.93 -9.73
C LEU A 54 2.00 -0.64 -9.00
N PHE A 55 1.63 -0.72 -7.72
CA PHE A 55 1.38 0.48 -6.90
C PHE A 55 2.64 1.31 -6.67
N GLU A 56 3.76 0.68 -6.33
CA GLU A 56 5.04 1.36 -6.20
C GLU A 56 5.38 2.11 -7.49
N TRP A 57 5.19 1.45 -8.63
CA TRP A 57 5.40 2.10 -9.92
C TRP A 57 4.44 3.27 -10.14
N GLU A 58 3.13 3.11 -9.96
CA GLU A 58 2.17 4.20 -10.19
C GLU A 58 2.36 5.38 -9.25
N THR A 59 2.59 5.13 -7.97
CA THR A 59 2.87 6.20 -6.99
C THR A 59 4.17 6.91 -7.31
N SER A 60 5.18 6.22 -7.85
CA SER A 60 6.40 6.87 -8.34
C SER A 60 6.17 7.73 -9.59
N GLN A 61 5.05 7.55 -10.29
CA GLN A 61 4.68 8.28 -11.50
C GLN A 61 3.74 9.46 -11.24
N LEU A 62 3.29 9.67 -10.00
CA LEU A 62 2.53 10.86 -9.62
C LEU A 62 3.33 12.14 -9.94
N GLY A 63 2.65 13.13 -10.52
CA GLY A 63 3.27 14.39 -10.95
C GLY A 63 4.20 14.29 -12.17
N LYS A 64 4.25 13.16 -12.87
CA LYS A 64 5.03 13.01 -14.12
C LYS A 64 4.15 13.06 -15.36
N PRO A 65 4.71 13.37 -16.55
CA PRO A 65 3.96 13.40 -17.81
C PRO A 65 3.18 12.10 -18.08
N ALA A 66 2.01 12.26 -18.72
CA ALA A 66 1.08 11.16 -18.96
C ALA A 66 1.71 10.00 -19.75
N LEU A 67 1.49 8.78 -19.25
CA LEU A 67 1.92 7.55 -19.91
C LEU A 67 1.10 7.26 -21.17
N SER A 68 1.71 6.52 -22.10
CA SER A 68 0.97 5.94 -23.23
C SER A 68 -0.22 5.12 -22.73
N LYS A 69 -1.38 5.31 -23.37
CA LYS A 69 -2.64 4.66 -23.03
C LYS A 69 -2.51 3.13 -22.92
N TRP A 70 -1.71 2.51 -23.79
CA TRP A 70 -1.48 1.06 -23.79
C TRP A 70 -0.77 0.54 -22.54
N LYS A 71 0.22 1.29 -22.04
CA LYS A 71 0.90 0.93 -20.77
C LYS A 71 -0.10 0.99 -19.62
N LYS A 72 -0.91 2.06 -19.58
CA LYS A 72 -1.96 2.24 -18.56
C LYS A 72 -2.98 1.10 -18.58
N TYR A 73 -3.51 0.73 -19.74
CA TYR A 73 -4.44 -0.41 -19.84
C TYR A 73 -3.80 -1.73 -19.42
N GLY A 74 -2.55 -1.99 -19.80
CA GLY A 74 -1.84 -3.20 -19.40
C GLY A 74 -1.69 -3.32 -17.88
N ILE A 75 -1.37 -2.22 -17.21
CA ILE A 75 -1.24 -2.17 -15.75
C ILE A 75 -2.58 -2.43 -15.05
N HIS A 76 -3.65 -1.80 -15.52
CA HIS A 76 -4.99 -2.03 -14.97
C HIS A 76 -5.46 -3.48 -15.17
N LEU A 77 -5.12 -4.12 -16.29
CA LEU A 77 -5.45 -5.51 -16.53
C LEU A 77 -4.73 -6.45 -15.56
N VAL A 78 -3.40 -6.28 -15.38
CA VAL A 78 -2.62 -7.12 -14.44
C VAL A 78 -3.11 -6.92 -13.01
N ARG A 79 -3.44 -5.69 -12.64
CA ARG A 79 -4.03 -5.36 -11.35
C ARG A 79 -5.40 -5.99 -11.14
N LEU A 80 -6.27 -5.96 -12.15
CA LEU A 80 -7.58 -6.62 -12.07
C LEU A 80 -7.42 -8.12 -11.75
N VAL A 81 -6.45 -8.78 -12.39
CA VAL A 81 -6.14 -10.19 -12.10
C VAL A 81 -5.67 -10.34 -10.65
N ALA A 82 -4.74 -9.51 -10.17
CA ALA A 82 -4.29 -9.57 -8.78
C ALA A 82 -5.44 -9.34 -7.78
N TYR A 83 -6.35 -8.41 -8.06
CA TYR A 83 -7.53 -8.17 -7.23
C TYR A 83 -8.47 -9.36 -7.15
N VAL A 84 -8.64 -10.11 -8.24
CA VAL A 84 -9.45 -11.34 -8.20
C VAL A 84 -8.88 -12.32 -7.19
N PHE A 85 -7.56 -12.53 -7.16
CA PHE A 85 -6.92 -13.39 -6.16
C PHE A 85 -7.11 -12.85 -4.74
N VAL A 86 -6.75 -11.58 -4.51
CA VAL A 86 -6.84 -10.95 -3.19
C VAL A 86 -8.27 -10.99 -2.62
N VAL A 87 -9.28 -10.68 -3.44
CA VAL A 87 -10.69 -10.72 -3.03
C VAL A 87 -11.16 -12.15 -2.81
N ALA A 88 -10.74 -13.11 -3.65
CA ALA A 88 -11.07 -14.52 -3.45
C ALA A 88 -10.53 -15.04 -2.11
N SER A 89 -9.27 -14.73 -1.77
CA SER A 89 -8.65 -15.10 -0.49
C SER A 89 -9.39 -14.47 0.70
N ALA A 90 -9.77 -13.19 0.62
CA ALA A 90 -10.58 -12.55 1.67
C ALA A 90 -11.96 -13.21 1.86
N ILE A 91 -12.61 -13.65 0.76
CA ILE A 91 -13.88 -14.38 0.81
C ILE A 91 -13.67 -15.76 1.44
N GLU A 92 -12.61 -16.48 1.08
CA GLU A 92 -12.27 -17.79 1.63
C GLU A 92 -12.06 -17.72 3.15
N TYR A 93 -11.26 -16.76 3.62
CA TYR A 93 -11.05 -16.51 5.05
C TYR A 93 -12.32 -16.10 5.79
N SER A 94 -13.34 -15.61 5.06
CA SER A 94 -14.65 -15.25 5.62
C SER A 94 -15.62 -16.43 5.71
N THR A 95 -15.26 -17.61 5.21
CA THR A 95 -16.14 -18.79 5.25
C THR A 95 -16.28 -19.32 6.68
N ALA A 96 -17.46 -19.86 7.00
CA ALA A 96 -17.72 -20.40 8.34
C ALA A 96 -16.82 -21.59 8.69
N SER A 97 -16.44 -22.41 7.69
CA SER A 97 -15.51 -23.53 7.84
C SER A 97 -14.11 -23.03 8.21
N TYR A 98 -13.57 -22.08 7.43
CA TYR A 98 -12.25 -21.52 7.70
C TYR A 98 -12.18 -20.87 9.09
N ILE A 99 -13.20 -20.07 9.43
CA ILE A 99 -13.26 -19.39 10.72
C ILE A 99 -13.33 -20.37 11.90
N ALA A 100 -14.01 -21.51 11.73
CA ALA A 100 -14.11 -22.53 12.76
C ALA A 100 -12.77 -23.26 12.99
N GLU A 101 -11.96 -23.40 11.95
CA GLU A 101 -10.67 -24.11 11.97
C GLU A 101 -9.51 -23.22 12.39
N ASN A 102 -9.39 -22.02 11.80
CA ASN A 102 -8.23 -21.13 11.94
C ASN A 102 -8.53 -19.87 12.77
N GLY A 103 -9.79 -19.66 13.16
CA GLY A 103 -10.22 -18.45 13.85
C GLY A 103 -10.49 -17.28 12.90
N ARG A 104 -10.60 -16.07 13.46
CA ARG A 104 -11.07 -14.87 12.72
C ARG A 104 -9.96 -13.90 12.31
N LEU A 105 -8.71 -14.15 12.69
CA LEU A 105 -7.63 -13.20 12.48
C LEU A 105 -7.35 -12.99 10.99
N ASP A 106 -7.27 -14.06 10.20
CA ASP A 106 -7.01 -13.97 8.75
C ASP A 106 -8.14 -13.26 8.00
N MET A 107 -9.38 -13.46 8.44
CA MET A 107 -10.54 -12.71 7.94
C MET A 107 -10.36 -11.22 8.19
N TYR A 108 -10.09 -10.80 9.43
CA TYR A 108 -9.92 -9.37 9.73
C TYR A 108 -8.71 -8.79 8.99
N ASN A 109 -7.59 -9.52 8.96
CA ASN A 109 -6.38 -9.12 8.26
C ASN A 109 -6.64 -8.82 6.78
N SER A 110 -7.23 -9.78 6.05
CA SER A 110 -7.49 -9.65 4.62
C SER A 110 -8.46 -8.52 4.28
N TRP A 111 -9.52 -8.32 5.07
CA TRP A 111 -10.44 -7.20 4.86
C TRP A 111 -9.80 -5.83 5.15
N ILE A 112 -8.93 -5.74 6.16
CA ILE A 112 -8.20 -4.49 6.42
C ILE A 112 -7.21 -4.21 5.29
N TRP A 113 -6.50 -5.22 4.79
CA TRP A 113 -5.61 -5.09 3.63
C TRP A 113 -6.36 -4.65 2.36
N LEU A 114 -7.55 -5.21 2.10
CA LEU A 114 -8.44 -4.72 1.05
C LEU A 114 -8.78 -3.24 1.24
N GLY A 115 -9.07 -2.82 2.48
CA GLY A 115 -9.28 -1.42 2.82
C GLY A 115 -8.07 -0.52 2.51
N VAL A 116 -6.86 -0.97 2.85
CA VAL A 116 -5.60 -0.27 2.53
C VAL A 116 -5.42 -0.14 1.01
N VAL A 117 -5.63 -1.22 0.27
CA VAL A 117 -5.56 -1.23 -1.20
C VAL A 117 -6.57 -0.25 -1.79
N ILE A 118 -7.82 -0.22 -1.30
CA ILE A 118 -8.84 0.73 -1.75
C ILE A 118 -8.43 2.18 -1.44
N ALA A 119 -7.86 2.43 -0.26
CA ALA A 119 -7.38 3.76 0.10
C ALA A 119 -6.25 4.23 -0.83
N LEU A 120 -5.31 3.34 -1.16
CA LEU A 120 -4.24 3.62 -2.10
C LEU A 120 -4.72 3.81 -3.55
N GLU A 121 -5.69 3.02 -3.99
CA GLU A 121 -6.37 3.27 -5.28
C GLU A 121 -6.99 4.67 -5.28
N TYR A 122 -7.65 5.08 -4.19
CA TYR A 122 -8.19 6.43 -4.11
C TYR A 122 -7.11 7.50 -4.32
N ASP A 123 -5.96 7.38 -3.63
CA ASP A 123 -4.88 8.36 -3.75
C ASP A 123 -4.25 8.40 -5.15
N VAL A 124 -4.17 7.25 -5.82
CA VAL A 124 -3.53 7.14 -7.14
C VAL A 124 -4.44 7.64 -8.26
N TYR A 125 -5.76 7.46 -8.16
CA TYR A 125 -6.70 7.81 -9.24
C TYR A 125 -7.40 9.15 -9.06
N PHE A 126 -7.46 9.65 -7.82
CA PHE A 126 -7.95 10.99 -7.53
C PHE A 126 -6.83 11.90 -6.98
N PRO A 127 -5.63 11.94 -7.60
CA PRO A 127 -4.58 12.84 -7.16
C PRO A 127 -4.98 14.28 -7.49
N GLY A 128 -4.96 15.16 -6.50
CA GLY A 128 -5.24 16.57 -6.75
C GLY A 128 -5.54 17.39 -5.51
N TYR A 129 -6.30 18.45 -5.71
CA TYR A 129 -6.69 19.38 -4.67
C TYR A 129 -7.73 18.75 -3.75
N TYR A 130 -7.26 18.10 -2.69
CA TYR A 130 -8.14 17.59 -1.65
C TYR A 130 -8.69 18.73 -0.81
N ARG A 131 -9.91 18.54 -0.29
CA ARG A 131 -10.38 19.38 0.82
C ARG A 131 -9.65 18.98 2.10
N LYS A 132 -9.38 19.93 3.00
CA LYS A 132 -8.65 19.63 4.25
C LYS A 132 -9.28 18.51 5.06
N TRP A 133 -10.61 18.51 5.20
CA TRP A 133 -11.32 17.49 5.99
C TRP A 133 -11.25 16.10 5.35
N GLU A 134 -11.29 16.04 4.01
CA GLU A 134 -11.23 14.80 3.24
C GLU A 134 -9.86 14.14 3.41
N TRP A 135 -8.80 14.93 3.27
CA TRP A 135 -7.43 14.51 3.54
C TRP A 135 -7.29 13.98 4.98
N TRP A 136 -7.81 14.70 5.97
CA TRP A 136 -7.77 14.27 7.37
C TRP A 136 -8.50 12.96 7.61
N LEU A 137 -9.73 12.81 7.09
CA LEU A 137 -10.53 11.61 7.27
C LEU A 137 -9.85 10.38 6.65
N ARG A 138 -9.40 10.51 5.40
CA ARG A 138 -8.74 9.42 4.66
C ARG A 138 -7.45 8.99 5.36
N ASN A 139 -6.61 9.93 5.78
CA ASN A 139 -5.36 9.60 6.48
C ASN A 139 -5.61 9.05 7.89
N ALA A 140 -6.64 9.53 8.60
CA ALA A 140 -7.06 8.93 9.86
C ALA A 140 -7.51 7.47 9.67
N LEU A 141 -8.29 7.19 8.61
CA LEU A 141 -8.71 5.82 8.28
C LEU A 141 -7.51 4.92 8.00
N LYS A 142 -6.52 5.39 7.22
CA LYS A 142 -5.27 4.65 6.98
C LYS A 142 -4.51 4.36 8.27
N ILE A 143 -4.35 5.35 9.14
CA ILE A 143 -3.68 5.15 10.44
C ILE A 143 -4.39 4.07 11.26
N VAL A 144 -5.72 4.09 11.31
CA VAL A 144 -6.51 3.06 12.01
C VAL A 144 -6.30 1.68 11.39
N MET A 145 -6.30 1.57 10.06
CA MET A 145 -6.06 0.31 9.35
C MET A 145 -4.64 -0.23 9.63
N TYR A 146 -3.60 0.59 9.51
CA TYR A 146 -2.23 0.16 9.81
C TYR A 146 -2.05 -0.20 11.28
N ALA A 147 -2.67 0.53 12.21
CA ALA A 147 -2.65 0.18 13.62
C ALA A 147 -3.32 -1.19 13.88
N ALA A 148 -4.44 -1.47 13.22
CA ALA A 148 -5.10 -2.76 13.30
C ALA A 148 -4.24 -3.90 12.72
N LEU A 149 -3.57 -3.67 11.58
CA LEU A 149 -2.63 -4.64 10.99
C LEU A 149 -1.44 -4.92 11.92
N ILE A 150 -0.88 -3.89 12.57
CA ILE A 150 0.20 -4.07 13.55
C ILE A 150 -0.30 -4.91 14.74
N VAL A 151 -1.51 -4.66 15.24
CA VAL A 151 -2.09 -5.47 16.31
C VAL A 151 -2.23 -6.92 15.87
N ILE A 152 -2.75 -7.18 14.67
CA ILE A 152 -2.90 -8.55 14.14
C ILE A 152 -1.53 -9.24 14.00
N ALA A 153 -0.54 -8.55 13.44
CA ALA A 153 0.82 -9.08 13.35
C ALA A 153 1.35 -9.46 14.74
N LEU A 154 1.23 -8.56 15.72
CA LEU A 154 1.66 -8.84 17.09
C LEU A 154 0.91 -10.02 17.72
N LEU A 155 -0.39 -10.19 17.41
CA LEU A 155 -1.15 -11.36 17.86
C LEU A 155 -0.58 -12.66 17.28
N TRP A 156 -0.31 -12.73 15.97
CA TRP A 156 0.38 -13.87 15.36
C TRP A 156 1.73 -14.15 16.01
N GLY A 157 2.54 -13.12 16.26
CA GLY A 157 3.84 -13.26 16.91
C GLY A 157 3.78 -13.74 18.37
N MET A 158 2.61 -13.66 19.02
CA MET A 158 2.36 -14.20 20.35
C MET A 158 1.77 -15.61 20.35
N GLU A 159 1.36 -16.12 19.19
CA GLU A 159 0.85 -17.49 19.06
C GLU A 159 1.99 -18.52 19.17
N ASN A 160 1.64 -19.71 19.65
CA ASN A 160 2.59 -20.79 19.91
C ASN A 160 2.33 -21.99 18.99
N TYR A 161 2.41 -21.78 17.67
CA TYR A 161 2.40 -22.84 16.67
C TYR A 161 3.63 -22.75 15.75
N GLU A 162 3.96 -23.86 15.08
CA GLU A 162 5.06 -23.91 14.11
C GLU A 162 4.72 -23.03 12.91
N GLY A 163 5.45 -21.93 12.72
CA GLY A 163 5.18 -20.96 11.65
C GLY A 163 4.74 -19.57 12.15
N ALA A 164 4.27 -19.45 13.40
CA ALA A 164 3.75 -18.18 13.93
C ALA A 164 4.70 -16.97 13.80
N TRP A 165 6.01 -17.20 13.94
CA TRP A 165 7.01 -16.16 13.73
C TRP A 165 7.18 -15.78 12.26
N LEU A 166 7.02 -16.73 11.34
CA LEU A 166 7.04 -16.48 9.90
C LEU A 166 5.84 -15.61 9.50
N ASP A 167 4.65 -15.87 10.05
CA ASP A 167 3.44 -15.08 9.78
C ASP A 167 3.54 -13.66 10.34
N PHE A 168 4.07 -13.50 11.56
CA PHE A 168 4.40 -12.17 12.09
C PHE A 168 5.39 -11.43 11.19
N TYR A 169 6.46 -12.10 10.77
CA TYR A 169 7.52 -11.50 9.96
C TYR A 169 7.01 -11.11 8.57
N ASP A 170 6.23 -11.98 7.92
CA ASP A 170 5.56 -11.72 6.65
C ASP A 170 4.65 -10.49 6.78
N ALA A 171 3.74 -10.48 7.76
CA ALA A 171 2.84 -9.36 8.01
C ALA A 171 3.59 -8.04 8.23
N LEU A 172 4.68 -8.08 9.00
CA LEU A 172 5.52 -6.91 9.24
C LEU A 172 6.15 -6.39 7.93
N LEU A 173 6.65 -7.28 7.08
CA LEU A 173 7.22 -6.90 5.79
C LEU A 173 6.17 -6.26 4.88
N TRP A 174 4.96 -6.82 4.80
CA TRP A 174 3.87 -6.23 4.02
C TRP A 174 3.50 -4.83 4.53
N ILE A 175 3.34 -4.66 5.85
CA ILE A 175 3.09 -3.34 6.47
C ILE A 175 4.17 -2.33 6.05
N LEU A 176 5.45 -2.71 6.15
CA LEU A 176 6.55 -1.83 5.79
C LEU A 176 6.59 -1.52 4.29
N CYS A 177 6.24 -2.48 3.43
CA CYS A 177 6.23 -2.29 1.98
C CYS A 177 5.11 -1.33 1.54
N PHE A 178 3.90 -1.53 2.04
CA PHE A 178 2.77 -0.64 1.76
C PHE A 178 2.96 0.73 2.41
N PHE A 179 3.54 0.80 3.61
CA PHE A 179 3.96 2.07 4.20
C PHE A 179 4.96 2.82 3.31
N ALA A 180 5.91 2.12 2.66
CA ALA A 180 6.82 2.77 1.72
C ALA A 180 6.09 3.36 0.50
N ILE A 181 5.06 2.68 -0.01
CA ILE A 181 4.21 3.20 -1.10
C ILE A 181 3.43 4.44 -0.62
N GLU A 182 2.87 4.37 0.58
CA GLU A 182 2.17 5.47 1.22
C GLU A 182 3.05 6.72 1.35
N LEU A 183 4.34 6.53 1.69
CA LEU A 183 5.30 7.63 1.73
C LEU A 183 5.56 8.26 0.34
N ASN A 184 5.46 7.52 -0.76
CA ASN A 184 5.51 8.12 -2.10
C ASN A 184 4.30 9.04 -2.32
N VAL A 185 3.10 8.59 -1.94
CA VAL A 185 1.86 9.38 -2.03
C VAL A 185 1.97 10.64 -1.19
N PHE A 186 2.32 10.52 0.10
CA PHE A 186 2.46 11.67 1.00
C PHE A 186 3.46 12.71 0.49
N ARG A 187 4.58 12.27 -0.08
CA ARG A 187 5.56 13.17 -0.68
C ARG A 187 5.00 13.97 -1.85
N PHE A 188 4.15 13.34 -2.68
CA PHE A 188 3.46 14.03 -3.75
C PHE A 188 2.43 15.01 -3.20
N GLU A 189 1.65 14.61 -2.18
CA GLU A 189 0.64 15.49 -1.57
C GLU A 189 1.22 16.73 -0.87
N GLU A 190 2.42 16.67 -0.31
CA GLU A 190 3.10 17.83 0.27
C GLU A 190 3.40 18.94 -0.76
N GLU A 191 3.43 18.60 -2.06
CA GLU A 191 3.67 19.53 -3.16
C GLU A 191 2.39 20.18 -3.68
N ILE A 192 1.20 19.72 -3.24
CA ILE A 192 -0.11 20.17 -3.73
C ILE A 192 -0.79 21.08 -2.70
N PRO A 193 -1.29 22.28 -3.10
CA PRO A 193 -2.11 23.10 -2.19
C PRO A 193 -3.47 22.45 -1.92
N PHE A 194 -4.12 22.80 -0.80
CA PHE A 194 -5.48 22.31 -0.55
C PHE A 194 -6.50 23.01 -1.46
N GLN A 195 -7.63 22.36 -1.73
CA GLN A 195 -8.69 22.92 -2.57
C GLN A 195 -9.17 24.28 -2.07
N GLU A 196 -9.35 24.44 -0.76
CA GLU A 196 -9.78 25.71 -0.18
C GLU A 196 -8.74 26.82 -0.39
N GLU A 197 -7.45 26.47 -0.49
CA GLU A 197 -6.36 27.42 -0.76
C GLU A 197 -6.35 27.85 -2.22
N VAL A 198 -6.62 26.92 -3.14
CA VAL A 198 -6.80 27.21 -4.56
C VAL A 198 -8.05 28.07 -4.80
N GLU A 199 -9.16 27.77 -4.12
CA GLU A 199 -10.38 28.58 -4.18
C GLU A 199 -10.15 30.01 -3.68
N ALA A 200 -9.34 30.17 -2.63
CA ALA A 200 -8.97 31.48 -2.09
C ALA A 200 -7.93 32.23 -2.95
N ASN A 201 -7.03 31.50 -3.62
CA ASN A 201 -6.00 32.06 -4.50
C ASN A 201 -5.78 31.19 -5.75
N PRO A 202 -6.51 31.46 -6.86
CA PRO A 202 -6.43 30.66 -8.09
C PRO A 202 -5.04 30.64 -8.76
N GLU A 203 -4.14 31.58 -8.46
CA GLU A 203 -2.77 31.57 -8.97
C GLU A 203 -1.95 30.40 -8.41
N LEU A 204 -2.34 29.83 -7.25
CA LEU A 204 -1.71 28.62 -6.71
C LEU A 204 -1.89 27.41 -7.62
N ALA A 205 -3.04 27.30 -8.31
CA ALA A 205 -3.25 26.22 -9.27
C ALA A 205 -2.33 26.34 -10.48
N LYS A 206 -2.15 27.56 -11.02
CA LYS A 206 -1.22 27.79 -12.13
C LYS A 206 0.22 27.50 -11.73
N ALA A 207 0.63 27.95 -10.54
CA ALA A 207 1.99 27.71 -10.04
C ALA A 207 2.27 26.20 -9.84
N PHE A 208 1.26 25.43 -9.41
CA PHE A 208 1.36 23.98 -9.32
C PHE A 208 1.44 23.33 -10.71
N ASP A 209 0.55 23.70 -11.64
CA ASP A 209 0.54 23.17 -13.00
C ASP A 209 1.87 23.44 -13.74
N GLU A 210 2.48 24.61 -13.54
CA GLU A 210 3.81 24.97 -14.07
C GLU A 210 4.97 24.22 -13.39
N MET A 211 4.80 23.74 -12.16
CA MET A 211 5.81 22.92 -11.47
C MET A 211 5.80 21.46 -11.94
N VAL A 212 4.63 20.98 -12.36
CA VAL A 212 4.37 19.57 -12.72
C VAL A 212 4.55 19.31 -14.23
N HIS A 213 4.54 20.35 -15.06
CA HIS A 213 4.66 20.28 -16.53
C HIS A 213 5.91 20.97 -17.07
#